data_AF-A0A7Y5LE39-F1
#
_entry.id   AF-A0A7Y5LE39-F1
#
_cell.length_a   1.000
_cell.length_b   1.000
_cell.length_c   1.000
_cell.angle_alpha   90.00
_cell.angle_beta   90.00
_cell.angle_gamma   90.00
#
_symmetry.space_group_name_H-M   'P 1'
#
loop_
_entity.id
_entity.type
_entity.pdbx_description
1 polymer ?
#
loop_
_entity_poly.entity_id
_entity_poly.type
_entity_poly.pdbx_seq_one_letter_code
_entity_poly.pdbx_strand_id
1 'polypeptide(L)'
;QQEAAIAWVNKMAAYIKETYPPVQPSIVRNLSGALNQLHWIVNWESLSAWEKHREKLAQDPKIHQIAAENEGLFVSETINLYETVV
;
A
#
# COMPACT_ATOMS: atom_id res chain seq x y z
N GLN A 1 9.80 8.24 14.07
CA GLN A 1 8.61 7.46 13.72
C GLN A 1 8.22 7.66 12.25
N GLN A 2 8.07 8.90 11.77
CA GLN A 2 7.74 9.17 10.36
C GLN A 2 8.72 8.56 9.34
N GLU A 3 10.03 8.68 9.56
CA GLU A 3 11.04 8.09 8.69
C GLU A 3 10.97 6.55 8.66
N ALA A 4 10.67 5.92 9.79
CA ALA A 4 10.49 4.47 9.88
C ALA A 4 9.23 4.01 9.12
N ALA A 5 8.13 4.77 9.23
CA ALA A 5 6.91 4.52 8.45
C ALA A 5 7.17 4.66 6.93
N ILE A 6 7.94 5.67 6.52
CA ILE A 6 8.35 5.86 5.12
C ILE A 6 9.24 4.71 4.64
N ALA A 7 10.21 4.29 5.44
CA ALA A 7 11.08 3.17 5.10
C ALA A 7 10.28 1.87 4.96
N TRP A 8 9.36 1.61 5.89
CA TRP A 8 8.48 0.44 5.88
C TRP A 8 7.59 0.42 4.63
N VAL A 9 6.91 1.52 4.32
CA VAL A 9 5.98 1.57 3.18
C VAL A 9 6.74 1.43 1.85
N ASN A 10 7.94 2.00 1.75
CA ASN A 10 8.79 1.84 0.58
C ASN A 10 9.27 0.40 0.41
N LYS A 11 9.60 -0.29 1.51
CA LYS A 11 9.97 -1.72 1.49
C LYS A 11 8.82 -2.59 0.99
N MET A 12 7.61 -2.37 1.52
CA MET A 12 6.41 -3.09 1.06
C MET A 12 6.13 -2.80 -0.43
N ALA A 13 6.26 -1.54 -0.86
CA ALA A 13 6.01 -1.13 -2.24
C ALA A 13 7.02 -1.75 -3.22
N ALA A 14 8.30 -1.79 -2.85
CA ALA A 14 9.34 -2.43 -3.64
C ALA A 14 9.06 -3.92 -3.82
N TYR A 15 8.71 -4.61 -2.74
CA TYR A 15 8.38 -6.03 -2.78
C TYR A 15 7.17 -6.31 -3.68
N ILE A 16 6.11 -5.50 -3.57
CA ILE A 16 4.91 -5.66 -4.41
C ILE A 16 5.21 -5.41 -5.89
N LYS A 17 6.02 -4.39 -6.22
CA LYS A 17 6.43 -4.11 -7.61
C LYS A 17 7.22 -5.25 -8.23
N GLU A 18 8.12 -5.85 -7.46
CA GLU A 18 8.96 -6.96 -7.92
C GLU A 18 8.16 -8.26 -8.08
N THR A 19 7.28 -8.56 -7.13
CA THR A 19 6.59 -9.86 -7.04
C THR A 19 5.30 -9.91 -7.86
N TYR A 20 4.61 -8.78 -8.02
CA TYR A 20 3.29 -8.72 -8.64
C TYR A 20 3.20 -7.76 -9.83
N PRO A 21 3.97 -7.92 -10.92
CA PRO A 21 3.70 -7.17 -12.15
C PRO A 21 2.25 -7.42 -12.64
N PRO A 22 1.52 -6.39 -13.13
CA PRO A 22 1.95 -5.02 -13.42
C PRO A 22 1.66 -4.00 -12.30
N VAL A 23 1.49 -4.42 -11.05
CA VAL A 23 1.08 -3.55 -9.93
C VAL A 23 2.16 -2.50 -9.64
N GLN A 24 1.81 -1.21 -9.78
CA GLN A 24 2.72 -0.08 -9.60
C GLN A 24 2.24 0.87 -8.49
N PRO A 25 2.48 0.54 -7.21
CA PRO A 25 2.12 1.41 -6.10
C PRO A 25 2.92 2.72 -6.12
N SER A 26 2.20 3.80 -5.86
CA SER A 26 2.75 5.14 -5.61
C SER A 26 2.52 5.52 -4.17
N ILE A 27 3.60 5.92 -3.48
CA ILE A 27 3.54 6.38 -2.10
C ILE A 27 3.63 7.90 -2.10
N VAL A 28 2.61 8.57 -1.57
CA VAL A 28 2.59 10.03 -1.48
C VAL A 28 2.30 10.49 -0.07
N ARG A 29 2.78 11.69 0.26
CA ARG A 29 2.51 12.36 1.54
C ARG A 29 1.59 13.55 1.31
N ASN A 30 0.78 13.87 2.30
CA ASN A 30 -0.02 15.08 2.24
C ASN A 30 0.87 16.32 2.45
N LEU A 31 0.75 17.34 1.58
CA LEU A 31 1.47 18.62 1.70
C LEU A 31 0.59 19.76 2.22
N SER A 32 -0.73 19.64 2.08
CA SER A 32 -1.72 20.63 2.48
C SER A 32 -2.96 19.89 2.98
N GLY A 33 -2.93 19.49 4.25
CA GLY A 33 -3.94 18.65 4.89
C GLY A 33 -3.39 18.04 6.19
N ALA A 34 -3.81 16.83 6.54
CA ALA A 34 -3.29 16.15 7.72
C ALA A 34 -1.82 15.74 7.50
N LEU A 35 -0.89 16.42 8.19
CA LEU A 35 0.56 16.38 7.95
C LEU A 35 1.25 15.05 8.34
N ASN A 36 0.51 14.06 8.85
CA ASN A 36 1.02 12.75 9.29
C ASN A 36 0.35 11.58 8.56
N GLN A 37 -0.06 11.79 7.30
CA GLN A 37 -0.68 10.76 6.48
C GLN A 37 0.20 10.39 5.29
N LEU A 38 0.33 9.08 5.07
CA LEU A 38 0.88 8.48 3.86
C LEU A 38 -0.27 7.86 3.08
N HIS A 39 -0.27 8.05 1.77
CA HIS A 39 -1.23 7.41 0.88
C HIS A 39 -0.50 6.40 -0.01
N TRP A 40 -1.04 5.19 -0.03
CA TRP A 40 -0.68 4.15 -0.95
C TRP A 40 -1.69 4.13 -2.10
N ILE A 41 -1.26 4.44 -3.31
CA ILE A 41 -2.15 4.58 -4.47
C ILE A 41 -1.78 3.51 -5.50
N VAL A 42 -2.78 2.76 -5.96
CA VAL A 42 -2.64 1.77 -7.03
C VAL A 42 -3.84 1.91 -7.97
N ASN A 43 -3.56 1.94 -9.26
CA ASN A 43 -4.60 1.90 -10.30
C ASN A 43 -4.85 0.46 -10.71
N TRP A 44 -6.14 0.10 -10.81
CA TRP A 44 -6.58 -1.22 -11.24
C TRP A 44 -7.44 -1.10 -12.49
N GLU A 45 -7.31 -2.05 -13.41
CA GLU A 45 -8.16 -2.11 -14.61
C GLU A 45 -9.63 -2.39 -14.28
N SER A 46 -9.90 -3.03 -13.14
CA SER A 46 -11.24 -3.38 -12.67
C SER A 46 -11.24 -3.68 -11.17
N LEU A 47 -12.42 -3.65 -10.55
CA LEU A 47 -12.60 -4.10 -9.17
C LEU A 47 -12.19 -5.57 -8.98
N SER A 48 -12.52 -6.44 -9.95
CA SER A 48 -12.17 -7.86 -9.89
C SER A 48 -10.66 -8.10 -9.91
N ALA A 49 -9.89 -7.28 -10.64
CA ALA A 49 -8.43 -7.36 -10.62
C ALA A 49 -7.86 -7.02 -9.23
N TRP A 50 -8.42 -6.00 -8.56
CA TRP A 50 -8.05 -5.65 -7.18
C TRP A 50 -8.38 -6.78 -6.19
N GLU A 51 -9.57 -7.37 -6.29
CA GLU A 51 -10.01 -8.48 -5.41
C GLU A 51 -9.08 -9.69 -5.53
N LYS A 52 -8.78 -10.13 -6.76
CA LYS A 52 -7.85 -11.23 -7.02
C LYS A 52 -6.44 -10.94 -6.49
N HIS A 53 -5.99 -9.69 -6.58
CA HIS A 53 -4.69 -9.33 -6.02
C HIS A 53 -4.71 -9.36 -4.49
N ARG A 54 -5.77 -8.86 -3.85
CA ARG A 54 -5.91 -8.95 -2.38
C ARG A 54 -5.88 -10.39 -1.88
N GLU A 55 -6.55 -11.31 -2.57
CA GLU A 55 -6.50 -12.74 -2.23
C GLU A 55 -5.08 -13.29 -2.29
N LYS A 56 -4.30 -12.92 -3.31
CA LYS A 56 -2.88 -13.31 -3.41
C LYS A 56 -2.05 -12.77 -2.26
N LEU A 57 -2.20 -11.49 -1.92
CA LEU A 57 -1.47 -10.87 -0.81
C LEU A 57 -1.79 -11.55 0.53
N ALA A 58 -3.04 -11.95 0.75
CA ALA A 58 -3.47 -12.64 1.97
C ALA A 58 -2.88 -14.05 2.14
N GLN A 59 -2.32 -14.63 1.08
CA GLN A 59 -1.67 -15.94 1.10
C GLN A 59 -0.13 -15.83 1.07
N ASP A 60 0.42 -14.62 0.95
CA ASP A 60 1.84 -14.41 0.78
C ASP A 60 2.56 -14.33 2.14
N PRO A 61 3.42 -15.32 2.48
CA PRO A 61 4.13 -15.32 3.76
C PRO A 61 5.13 -14.16 3.88
N LYS A 62 5.66 -13.66 2.77
CA LYS A 62 6.59 -12.53 2.77
C LYS A 62 5.86 -11.22 3.01
N ILE A 63 4.66 -11.05 2.48
CA ILE A 63 3.79 -9.91 2.84
C ILE A 63 3.50 -9.93 4.32
N HIS A 64 3.12 -11.08 4.89
CA HIS A 64 2.87 -11.20 6.33
C HIS A 64 4.10 -10.86 7.18
N GLN A 65 5.28 -11.31 6.75
CA GLN A 65 6.54 -10.97 7.41
C GLN A 65 6.77 -9.45 7.41
N ILE A 66 6.65 -8.78 6.27
CA ILE A 66 6.85 -7.33 6.16
C ILE A 66 5.75 -6.60 6.95
N ALA A 67 4.50 -7.08 6.91
CA ALA A 67 3.38 -6.49 7.63
C ALA A 67 3.59 -6.49 9.15
N ALA A 68 4.16 -7.56 9.71
CA ALA A 68 4.47 -7.63 11.14
C ALA A 68 5.50 -6.57 11.60
N GLU A 69 6.31 -6.02 10.69
CA GLU A 69 7.26 -4.94 11.00
C GLU A 69 6.57 -3.57 11.19
N ASN A 70 5.25 -3.46 10.96
CA ASN A 70 4.52 -2.20 11.04
C ASN A 70 4.09 -1.80 12.46
N GLU A 71 4.37 -2.64 13.46
CA GLU A 71 3.87 -2.47 14.83
C GLU A 71 4.22 -1.08 15.39
N GLY A 72 3.18 -0.30 15.74
CA GLY A 72 3.34 1.06 16.27
C GLY A 72 3.78 2.13 15.27
N LEU A 73 3.93 1.81 13.98
CA LEU A 73 4.25 2.80 12.94
C LEU A 73 3.02 3.60 12.48
N PHE A 74 1.83 2.98 12.51
CA PHE A 74 0.57 3.58 12.08
C PHE A 74 -0.48 3.47 13.17
N VAL A 75 -1.24 4.56 13.37
CA VAL A 75 -2.34 4.61 14.35
C VAL A 75 -3.62 4.02 13.78
N SER A 76 -3.81 4.14 12.45
CA SER A 76 -5.00 3.66 11.74
C SER A 76 -4.69 3.46 10.26
N GLU A 77 -5.41 2.54 9.63
CA GLU A 77 -5.41 2.32 8.19
C GLU A 77 -6.83 2.46 7.64
N THR A 78 -6.96 3.11 6.49
CA THR A 78 -8.22 3.23 5.76
C THR A 78 -7.98 2.86 4.31
N ILE A 79 -8.84 1.98 3.77
CA ILE A 79 -8.84 1.61 2.35
C ILE A 79 -10.03 2.28 1.70
N ASN A 80 -9.76 3.10 0.68
CA ASN A 80 -10.80 3.72 -0.14
C ASN A 80 -10.65 3.25 -1.59
N LEU A 81 -11.76 2.98 -2.24
CA LEU A 81 -11.83 2.66 -3.67
C LEU A 81 -12.46 3.85 -4.38
N TYR A 82 -11.84 4.27 -5.48
CA TYR A 82 -12.29 5.40 -6.29
C TYR A 82 -12.43 4.92 -7.73
N GLU A 83 -13.39 5.49 -8.44
CA GLU A 83 -13.54 5.32 -9.88
C GLU A 83 -12.86 6.48 -10.60
N THR A 84 -12.12 6.17 -11.67
CA THR A 84 -11.58 7.20 -12.57
C THR A 84 -12.69 7.60 -13.54
N VAL A 85 -13.11 8.86 -13.48
CA VAL A 85 -14.04 9.45 -14.45
C VAL A 85 -13.18 10.18 -15.50
N VAL A 86 -13.11 9.65 -16.72
CA VAL A 86 -12.45 10.26 -17.88
C VAL A 86 -13.44 10.90 -18.84
#